data_AF-A0A418WFF7-F1
#
_entry.id   AF-A0A418WFF7-F1
#
_cell.length_a   1.000
_cell.length_b   1.000
_cell.length_c   1.000
_cell.angle_alpha   90.00
_cell.angle_beta   90.00
_cell.angle_gamma   90.00
#
_symmetry.space_group_name_H-M   'P 1'
#
loop_
_entity.id
_entity.type
_entity.pdbx_description
1 polymer ?
#
loop_
_entity_poly.entity_id
_entity_poly.type
_entity_poly.pdbx_seq_one_letter_code
_entity_poly.pdbx_strand_id
1 'polypeptide(L)'
;MLAAVLVNFARALRRRPLTLEIMAFETVTRNELTVILEEVRESRTMALVAALDLAAGPDDDLLAVTALLAAGVSYLAVRARKIRLFGGIEIAGEAAWVRLEASLAALARTALT
;
A
#
# COMPACT_ATOMS: atom_id res chain seq x y z
N MET A 1 -7.34 0.06 14.23
CA MET A 1 -5.86 0.12 14.09
C MET A 1 -5.42 -0.04 12.63
N LEU A 2 -5.79 -1.13 11.95
CA LEU A 2 -5.46 -1.40 10.54
C LEU A 2 -5.77 -0.22 9.58
N ALA A 3 -6.95 0.39 9.70
CA ALA A 3 -7.33 1.54 8.88
C ALA A 3 -6.31 2.70 8.94
N ALA A 4 -5.80 3.01 10.14
CA ALA A 4 -4.82 4.08 10.32
C ALA A 4 -3.47 3.71 9.69
N VAL A 5 -3.07 2.44 9.82
CA VAL A 5 -1.84 1.90 9.22
C VAL A 5 -1.87 2.02 7.70
N LEU A 6 -2.95 1.55 7.06
CA LEU A 6 -3.09 1.57 5.60
C LEU A 6 -3.18 3.00 5.04
N VAL A 7 -3.90 3.90 5.71
CA VAL A 7 -3.96 5.32 5.32
C VAL A 7 -2.59 5.99 5.46
N ASN A 8 -1.89 5.74 6.57
CA ASN A 8 -0.54 6.27 6.76
C ASN A 8 0.45 5.70 5.74
N PHE A 9 0.32 4.43 5.38
CA PHE A 9 1.09 3.80 4.30
C PHE A 9 0.84 4.49 2.96
N ALA A 10 -0.42 4.73 2.58
CA ALA A 10 -0.76 5.43 1.34
C ALA A 10 -0.12 6.84 1.27
N ARG A 11 -0.26 7.62 2.35
CA ARG A 11 0.33 8.96 2.47
C ARG A 11 1.85 8.93 2.42
N ALA A 12 2.45 8.00 3.17
CA ALA A 12 3.89 7.80 3.24
C ALA A 12 4.47 7.48 1.86
N LEU A 13 3.81 6.59 1.12
CA LEU A 13 4.27 6.17 -0.20
C LEU A 13 4.21 7.32 -1.22
N ARG A 14 3.10 8.07 -1.25
CA ARG A 14 2.91 9.21 -2.16
C ARG A 14 3.90 10.36 -1.93
N ARG A 15 4.43 10.50 -0.72
CA ARG A 15 5.47 11.49 -0.38
C ARG A 15 6.88 11.07 -0.80
N ARG A 16 7.07 9.86 -1.36
CA ARG A 16 8.38 9.31 -1.73
C ARG A 16 8.45 9.01 -3.24
N PRO A 17 8.64 10.04 -4.09
CA PRO A 17 8.63 9.87 -5.54
C PRO A 17 9.72 8.91 -6.06
N LEU A 18 10.91 8.89 -5.43
CA LEU A 18 11.97 7.96 -5.79
C LEU A 18 11.61 6.50 -5.48
N THR A 19 11.00 6.25 -4.32
CA THR A 19 10.50 4.91 -3.97
C THR A 19 9.48 4.43 -4.99
N LEU A 20 8.55 5.28 -5.40
CA LEU A 20 7.57 4.97 -6.46
C LEU A 20 8.20 4.73 -7.84
N GLU A 21 9.39 5.24 -8.08
CA GLU A 21 10.14 4.98 -9.32
C GLU A 21 10.76 3.61 -9.32
N ILE A 22 11.44 3.26 -8.24
CA ILE A 22 12.01 1.92 -8.07
C ILE A 22 10.88 0.87 -8.10
N MET A 23 9.77 1.12 -7.41
CA MET A 23 8.60 0.22 -7.42
C MET A 23 7.95 0.08 -8.81
N ALA A 24 7.99 1.11 -9.66
CA ALA A 24 7.53 0.97 -11.04
C ALA A 24 8.42 0.00 -11.82
N PHE A 25 9.74 0.09 -11.61
CA PHE A 25 10.72 -0.80 -12.25
C PHE A 25 10.66 -2.24 -11.74
N GLU A 26 10.29 -2.49 -10.48
CA GLU A 26 10.11 -3.85 -9.91
C GLU A 26 9.20 -4.73 -10.78
N THR A 27 8.18 -4.15 -11.41
CA THR A 27 7.20 -4.89 -12.23
C THR A 27 7.71 -5.26 -13.63
N VAL A 28 8.87 -4.72 -14.03
CA VAL A 28 9.45 -4.89 -15.37
C VAL A 28 10.77 -5.65 -15.31
N THR A 29 11.63 -5.32 -14.35
CA THR A 29 12.97 -5.89 -14.22
C THR A 29 13.38 -6.02 -12.77
N ARG A 30 13.96 -7.17 -12.41
CA ARG A 30 14.64 -7.38 -11.13
C ARG A 30 16.12 -7.01 -11.25
N ASN A 31 16.55 -6.01 -10.49
CA ASN A 31 17.94 -5.55 -10.35
C ASN A 31 18.31 -5.32 -8.86
N GLU A 32 19.56 -4.95 -8.58
CA GLU A 32 20.07 -4.76 -7.22
C GLU A 32 19.21 -3.77 -6.39
N LEU A 33 18.79 -2.64 -6.97
CA LEU A 33 17.99 -1.63 -6.26
C LEU A 33 16.57 -2.15 -5.95
N THR A 34 15.96 -2.90 -6.87
CA THR A 34 14.65 -3.50 -6.64
C THR A 34 14.70 -4.60 -5.58
N VAL A 35 15.78 -5.37 -5.51
CA VAL A 35 15.99 -6.40 -4.47
C VAL A 35 16.16 -5.74 -3.10
N ILE A 36 17.01 -4.72 -3.00
CA ILE A 36 17.19 -3.97 -1.74
C ILE A 36 15.86 -3.38 -1.28
N LEU A 37 15.07 -2.80 -2.20
CA LEU A 37 13.78 -2.22 -1.83
C LEU A 37 12.75 -3.28 -1.40
N GLU A 38 12.71 -4.43 -2.09
CA GLU A 38 11.88 -5.58 -1.74
C GLU A 38 12.21 -6.08 -0.32
N GLU A 39 13.49 -6.32 -0.01
CA GLU A 39 13.96 -6.80 1.28
C GLU A 39 13.65 -5.81 2.42
N VAL A 40 13.93 -4.53 2.20
CA VAL A 40 13.63 -3.49 3.19
C VAL A 40 12.13 -3.41 3.42
N ARG A 41 11.31 -3.49 2.36
CA ARG A 41 9.86 -3.45 2.45
C ARG A 41 9.32 -4.65 3.21
N GLU A 42 9.79 -5.85 2.89
CA GLU A 42 9.35 -7.09 3.56
C GLU A 42 9.73 -7.08 5.04
N SER A 43 10.97 -6.74 5.36
CA SER A 43 11.45 -6.60 6.74
C SER A 43 10.62 -5.61 7.56
N ARG A 44 10.29 -4.45 6.98
CA ARG A 44 9.46 -3.43 7.64
C ARG A 44 8.02 -3.90 7.82
N THR A 45 7.46 -4.59 6.82
CA THR A 45 6.11 -5.16 6.91
C THR A 45 6.05 -6.21 8.01
N MET A 46 7.01 -7.13 8.08
CA MET A 46 7.03 -8.16 9.13
C MET A 46 7.24 -7.58 10.53
N ALA A 47 8.08 -6.56 10.67
CA ALA A 47 8.22 -5.84 11.94
C ALA A 47 6.91 -5.17 12.37
N LEU A 48 6.15 -4.63 11.42
CA LEU A 48 4.84 -4.04 11.67
C LEU A 48 3.80 -5.10 12.04
N VAL A 49 3.77 -6.23 11.33
CA VAL A 49 2.89 -7.37 11.62
C VAL A 49 3.11 -7.86 13.06
N ALA A 50 4.37 -8.02 13.46
CA ALA A 50 4.72 -8.41 14.83
C ALA A 50 4.33 -7.34 15.86
N ALA A 51 4.61 -6.06 15.59
CA ALA A 51 4.29 -4.97 16.52
C ALA A 51 2.79 -4.74 16.72
N LEU A 52 1.98 -5.12 15.73
CA LEU A 52 0.53 -4.96 15.73
C LEU A 52 -0.21 -6.26 16.08
N ASP A 53 0.53 -7.31 16.44
CA ASP A 53 0.01 -8.65 16.75
C ASP A 53 -0.92 -9.22 15.66
N LEU A 54 -0.67 -8.82 14.40
CA LEU A 54 -1.51 -9.21 13.25
C LEU A 54 -1.35 -10.69 12.88
N ALA A 55 -0.36 -11.38 13.47
CA ALA A 55 -0.06 -12.79 13.22
C ALA A 55 -0.48 -13.73 14.37
N ALA A 56 -1.10 -13.22 15.45
CA ALA A 56 -1.41 -14.03 16.64
C ALA A 56 -2.86 -14.54 16.73
N GLY A 57 -3.71 -14.22 15.74
CA GLY A 57 -5.06 -14.77 15.65
C GLY A 57 -5.12 -15.99 14.71
N PRO A 58 -6.14 -16.88 14.85
CA PRO A 58 -6.36 -18.01 13.95
C PRO A 58 -6.73 -17.63 12.51
N ASP A 59 -6.81 -16.33 12.18
CA ASP A 59 -7.26 -15.80 10.88
C ASP A 59 -6.07 -15.26 10.07
N ASP A 60 -5.49 -16.10 9.21
CA ASP A 60 -4.57 -15.72 8.12
C ASP A 60 -5.17 -14.63 7.19
N ASP A 61 -6.50 -14.47 7.23
CA ASP A 61 -7.27 -13.53 6.43
C ASP A 61 -6.93 -12.06 6.70
N LEU A 62 -6.53 -11.69 7.93
CA LEU A 62 -6.21 -10.28 8.24
C LEU A 62 -4.91 -9.83 7.56
N LEU A 63 -3.90 -10.70 7.56
CA LEU A 63 -2.64 -10.46 6.86
C LEU A 63 -2.88 -10.42 5.34
N ALA A 64 -3.67 -11.37 4.81
CA ALA A 64 -4.02 -11.42 3.40
C ALA A 64 -4.79 -10.17 2.94
N VAL A 65 -5.79 -9.72 3.70
CA VAL A 65 -6.53 -8.48 3.43
C VAL A 65 -5.60 -7.27 3.48
N THR A 66 -4.72 -7.21 4.47
CA THR A 66 -3.72 -6.13 4.59
C THR A 66 -2.82 -6.09 3.35
N ALA A 67 -2.33 -7.23 2.90
CA ALA A 67 -1.50 -7.35 1.71
C ALA A 67 -2.24 -6.91 0.43
N LEU A 68 -3.49 -7.34 0.24
CA LEU A 68 -4.32 -6.94 -0.90
C LEU A 68 -4.56 -5.43 -0.94
N LEU A 69 -4.92 -4.84 0.20
CA LEU A 69 -5.17 -3.40 0.31
C LEU A 69 -3.89 -2.59 0.09
N ALA A 70 -2.76 -3.02 0.65
CA ALA A 70 -1.46 -2.38 0.46
C ALA A 70 -0.98 -2.48 -1.00
N ALA A 71 -1.19 -3.62 -1.67
CA ALA A 71 -0.88 -3.82 -3.08
C ALA A 71 -1.72 -2.89 -3.97
N GLY A 72 -3.02 -2.78 -3.72
CA GLY A 72 -3.92 -1.86 -4.44
C GLY A 72 -3.48 -0.40 -4.31
N VAL A 73 -3.16 0.05 -3.09
CA VAL A 73 -2.62 1.40 -2.84
C VAL A 73 -1.31 1.61 -3.60
N SER A 74 -0.38 0.66 -3.52
CA SER A 74 0.94 0.73 -4.16
C SER A 74 0.81 0.87 -5.68
N TYR A 75 -0.05 0.05 -6.28
CA TYR A 75 -0.30 0.07 -7.70
C TYR A 75 -0.92 1.40 -8.16
N LEU A 76 -1.94 1.90 -7.46
CA LEU A 76 -2.54 3.19 -7.77
C LEU A 76 -1.54 4.34 -7.62
N ALA A 77 -0.70 4.31 -6.59
CA ALA A 77 0.33 5.34 -6.36
C ALA A 77 1.39 5.34 -7.46
N VAL A 78 1.83 4.17 -7.92
CA VAL A 78 2.76 4.04 -9.05
C VAL A 78 2.11 4.57 -10.34
N ARG A 79 0.87 4.15 -10.64
CA ARG A 79 0.16 4.54 -11.86
C ARG A 79 -0.16 6.04 -11.90
N ALA A 80 -0.54 6.64 -10.77
CA ALA A 80 -0.89 8.06 -10.64
C ALA A 80 0.23 9.01 -11.10
N ARG A 81 1.49 8.55 -11.13
CA ARG A 81 2.62 9.34 -11.64
C ARG A 81 2.57 9.61 -13.14
N LYS A 82 1.88 8.75 -13.90
CA LYS A 82 1.92 8.76 -15.37
C LYS A 82 0.54 8.82 -16.02
N ILE A 83 -0.53 8.49 -15.28
CA ILE A 83 -1.90 8.54 -15.81
C ILE A 83 -2.79 9.42 -14.95
N ARG A 84 -3.72 10.10 -15.61
CA ARG A 84 -4.72 10.95 -14.94
C ARG A 84 -5.88 10.14 -14.37
N LEU A 85 -6.33 9.10 -15.09
CA LEU A 85 -7.55 8.35 -14.76
C LEU A 85 -7.25 6.88 -14.52
N PHE A 86 -7.93 6.29 -13.54
CA PHE A 86 -7.96 4.85 -13.31
C PHE A 86 -9.35 4.45 -12.81
N GLY A 87 -10.04 3.53 -13.50
CA GLY A 87 -11.38 3.10 -13.11
C GLY A 87 -12.40 4.25 -12.99
N GLY A 88 -12.25 5.31 -13.81
CA GLY A 88 -13.08 6.52 -13.73
C GLY A 88 -12.71 7.52 -12.62
N ILE A 89 -11.67 7.24 -11.83
CA ILE A 89 -11.17 8.11 -10.76
C ILE A 89 -9.97 8.93 -11.25
N GLU A 90 -9.95 10.23 -10.97
CA GLU A 90 -8.83 11.12 -11.29
C GLU A 90 -7.67 10.99 -10.29
N ILE A 91 -6.92 9.90 -10.37
CA ILE A 91 -5.91 9.50 -9.38
C ILE A 91 -4.65 10.38 -9.33
N ALA A 92 -4.48 11.31 -10.26
CA ALA A 92 -3.34 12.25 -10.25
C ALA A 92 -3.49 13.35 -9.18
N GLY A 93 -4.72 13.65 -8.73
CA GLY A 93 -5.01 14.76 -7.82
C GLY A 93 -5.28 14.36 -6.38
N GLU A 94 -5.04 15.27 -5.43
CA GLU A 94 -5.27 15.03 -3.99
C GLU A 94 -6.72 14.69 -3.65
N ALA A 95 -7.70 15.29 -4.34
CA ALA A 95 -9.11 15.04 -4.08
C ALA A 95 -9.49 13.56 -4.27
N ALA A 96 -8.90 12.88 -5.26
CA ALA A 96 -9.12 11.45 -5.45
C ALA A 96 -8.52 10.63 -4.31
N TRP A 97 -7.34 11.02 -3.82
CA TRP A 97 -6.68 10.30 -2.74
C TRP A 97 -7.35 10.48 -1.39
N VAL A 98 -7.96 11.63 -1.11
CA VAL A 98 -8.84 11.79 0.06
C VAL A 98 -9.98 10.78 0.02
N ARG A 99 -10.60 10.57 -1.17
CA ARG A 99 -11.66 9.57 -1.34
C ARG A 99 -11.15 8.14 -1.24
N LEU A 100 -9.98 7.84 -1.83
CA LEU A 100 -9.36 6.51 -1.76
C LEU A 100 -8.96 6.17 -0.32
N GLU A 101 -8.38 7.11 0.44
CA GLU A 101 -8.04 6.93 1.85
C GLU A 101 -9.28 6.68 2.71
N ALA A 102 -10.37 7.41 2.48
CA ALA A 102 -11.64 7.17 3.17
C ALA A 102 -12.21 5.77 2.86
N SER A 103 -12.14 5.35 1.59
CA SER A 103 -12.61 4.02 1.15
C SER A 103 -11.76 2.90 1.74
N LEU A 104 -10.43 3.06 1.72
CA LEU A 104 -9.46 2.16 2.34
C LEU A 104 -9.71 2.00 3.84
N ALA A 105 -9.97 3.11 4.53
CA ALA A 105 -10.29 3.09 5.95
C ALA A 105 -11.63 2.39 6.24
N ALA A 106 -12.62 2.51 5.35
CA ALA A 106 -13.90 1.81 5.48
C ALA A 106 -13.72 0.29 5.29
N LEU A 107 -13.04 -0.14 4.22
CA LEU A 107 -12.75 -1.55 3.94
C LEU A 107 -11.96 -2.21 5.07
N ALA A 108 -10.95 -1.51 5.60
CA ALA A 108 -10.15 -1.99 6.73
C ALA A 108 -10.94 -2.12 8.04
N ARG A 109 -12.05 -1.37 8.20
CA ARG A 109 -12.93 -1.52 9.37
C ARG A 109 -13.89 -2.70 9.21
N THR A 110 -14.42 -2.92 8.01
CA THR A 110 -15.32 -4.06 7.74
C THR A 110 -14.60 -5.40 7.72
N ALA A 111 -13.31 -5.43 7.42
CA ALA A 111 -12.51 -6.65 7.52
C ALA A 111 -12.22 -7.11 8.95
N LEU A 112 -12.59 -6.31 9.96
CA LEU A 112 -12.38 -6.57 11.39
C LEU A 112 -13.69 -6.88 12.14
N THR A 113 -14.80 -7.07 11.41
CA THR A 113 -16.14 -7.35 11.94
C THR A 113 -16.66 -8.66 11.42
#